data_AF-A0A5B0FV48-F1
#
_entry.id   AF-A0A5B0FV48-F1
#
_cell.length_a   1.000
_cell.length_b   1.000
_cell.length_c   1.000
_cell.angle_alpha   90.00
_cell.angle_beta   90.00
_cell.angle_gamma   90.00
#
_symmetry.space_group_name_H-M   'P 1'
#
loop_
_entity.id
_entity.type
_entity.pdbx_description
1 polymer ?
#
loop_
_entity_poly.entity_id
_entity_poly.type
_entity_poly.pdbx_seq_one_letter_code
_entity_poly.pdbx_strand_id
1 'polypeptide(L)'
;MRSGNNQNKPEEKGTRPITRRLSLLLLLWFVFFWVIMCTVDVRGQVPGQFNFQGVARDAAGKILASKPIRINVVIRSTDELDPYAYEEIHSVTTNNGGVFNIIIGSIGNLGSQGSLLDAKWGLKSYVLHIYLALNETGLEDYIDLGITPLLAVPSALFANNADNAKNADNAKLAERLQGDIPIVFSGSANSPALSNPGTGNKLIWHPQKAAFRAGTITGTINGSQWLDPEIGNSSFASGIDASAKGPVSVALGEGTTAKARNGVAIGSFNNDSDTPGVTAAETDRIFQIGIGKNYLSRLNALTVLRNGYIGIGEIFSTVEPKYVLDIGSRIRIRHDALGSHTAGIYFNGAQKENAAFVGMKTSNDVGLFIGDNWRFWINDGGNGYLNGALIQTSDRRLKRDISPLSNSLSKLSHLVGQHYFWKDSTKSQQLQTGLIAQEVEQYFPELVTTDEKGFKAVNYIGLIPHLIESVKSLKAQTELIGTIRAEMQALKAELSNIKTAASNHSNEPSK
;
A
#
# COMPACT_ATOMS: atom_id res chain seq x y z
N MET A 1 -78.54 -1.64 52.61
CA MET A 1 -78.05 -1.98 53.96
C MET A 1 -76.55 -2.24 53.86
N ARG A 2 -75.75 -1.52 54.69
CA ARG A 2 -74.38 -1.80 55.23
C ARG A 2 -73.43 -2.70 54.40
N SER A 3 -72.10 -2.51 54.31
CA SER A 3 -71.10 -1.64 54.93
C SER A 3 -69.74 -2.23 54.52
N GLY A 4 -68.69 -1.41 54.40
CA GLY A 4 -67.27 -1.83 54.45
C GLY A 4 -66.48 -1.45 53.20
N ASN A 5 -65.69 -0.36 53.24
CA ASN A 5 -64.24 -0.34 53.53
C ASN A 5 -63.41 -1.10 52.46
N ASN A 6 -62.35 -0.56 51.85
CA ASN A 6 -61.39 0.41 52.37
C ASN A 6 -60.40 0.87 51.27
N GLN A 7 -59.92 2.10 51.44
CA GLN A 7 -58.61 2.65 51.05
C GLN A 7 -58.31 3.03 49.59
N ASN A 8 -58.32 4.36 49.40
CA ASN A 8 -57.66 5.14 48.37
C ASN A 8 -56.13 4.92 48.36
N LYS A 9 -55.55 4.74 47.17
CA LYS A 9 -54.12 4.92 46.90
C LYS A 9 -53.84 6.41 46.63
N PRO A 10 -52.88 7.06 47.31
CA PRO A 10 -52.42 8.39 46.95
C PRO A 10 -51.33 8.32 45.88
N GLU A 11 -51.32 9.30 44.98
CA GLU A 11 -50.25 9.57 44.02
C GLU A 11 -48.93 9.89 44.75
N GLU A 12 -47.93 9.05 44.56
CA GLU A 12 -46.57 9.28 45.06
C GLU A 12 -45.84 10.26 44.11
N LYS A 13 -45.77 11.53 44.51
CA LYS A 13 -44.89 12.52 43.90
C LYS A 13 -43.44 12.07 44.07
N GLY A 14 -42.81 11.66 42.97
CA GLY A 14 -41.40 11.30 42.91
C GLY A 14 -40.49 12.44 43.39
N THR A 15 -39.97 12.29 44.60
CA THR A 15 -38.82 13.03 45.10
C THR A 15 -37.59 12.63 44.28
N ARG A 16 -37.24 13.46 43.29
CA ARG A 16 -35.98 13.33 42.54
C ARG A 16 -34.81 13.34 43.54
N PRO A 17 -33.82 12.44 43.43
CA PRO A 17 -32.81 12.28 44.46
C PRO A 17 -31.83 13.47 44.42
N ILE A 18 -32.04 14.42 45.33
CA ILE A 18 -31.10 15.53 45.62
C ILE A 18 -29.70 14.97 45.99
N THR A 19 -29.65 13.73 46.47
CA THR A 19 -28.41 13.01 46.83
C THR A 19 -27.47 12.74 45.65
N ARG A 20 -27.98 12.52 44.42
CA ARG A 20 -27.13 12.28 43.24
C ARG A 20 -26.50 13.56 42.69
N ARG A 21 -27.22 14.69 42.76
CA ARG A 21 -26.68 16.00 42.35
C ARG A 21 -25.66 16.52 43.36
N LEU A 22 -25.90 16.32 44.66
CA LEU A 22 -24.95 16.69 45.70
C LEU A 22 -23.66 15.85 45.64
N SER A 23 -23.76 14.54 45.37
CA SER A 23 -22.59 13.67 45.14
C SER A 23 -21.81 14.03 43.88
N LEU A 24 -22.47 14.40 42.77
CA LEU A 24 -21.77 14.78 41.54
C LEU A 24 -21.06 16.13 41.69
N LEU A 25 -21.69 17.08 42.39
CA LEU A 25 -21.07 18.37 42.75
C LEU A 25 -19.90 18.20 43.71
N LEU A 26 -20.01 17.32 44.72
CA LEU A 26 -18.89 16.99 45.62
C LEU A 26 -17.74 16.28 44.90
N LEU A 27 -18.04 15.38 43.95
CA LEU A 27 -17.04 14.70 43.13
C LEU A 27 -16.34 15.69 42.17
N LEU A 28 -17.10 16.59 41.54
CA LEU A 28 -16.54 17.65 40.70
C LEU A 28 -15.69 18.64 41.53
N TRP A 29 -16.10 18.95 42.75
CA TRP A 29 -15.30 19.77 43.66
C TRP A 29 -14.03 19.04 44.10
N PHE A 30 -14.10 17.74 44.38
CA PHE A 30 -12.92 16.94 44.71
C PHE A 30 -11.95 16.84 43.53
N VAL A 31 -12.44 16.58 42.31
CA VAL A 31 -11.60 16.51 41.10
C VAL A 31 -11.00 17.88 40.77
N PHE A 32 -11.76 18.96 40.91
CA PHE A 32 -11.25 20.33 40.72
C PHE A 32 -10.20 20.70 41.76
N PHE A 33 -10.42 20.33 43.03
CA PHE A 33 -9.46 20.52 44.12
C PHE A 33 -8.20 19.66 43.92
N TRP A 34 -8.34 18.44 43.38
CA TRP A 34 -7.24 17.54 43.06
C TRP A 34 -6.42 18.01 41.85
N VAL A 35 -7.07 18.57 40.82
CA VAL A 35 -6.40 19.18 39.66
C VAL A 35 -5.66 20.47 40.03
N ILE A 36 -6.19 21.27 40.98
CA ILE A 36 -5.49 22.45 41.51
C ILE A 36 -4.30 22.05 42.42
N MET A 37 -4.40 20.95 43.15
CA MET A 37 -3.29 20.42 43.95
C MET A 37 -2.18 19.77 43.10
N CYS A 38 -2.45 19.42 41.84
CA CYS A 38 -1.47 18.81 40.93
C CYS A 38 -0.71 19.79 40.02
N THR A 39 -0.97 21.11 40.07
CA THR A 39 -0.30 22.10 39.18
C THR A 39 0.55 23.14 39.90
N VAL A 40 0.82 22.96 41.19
CA VAL A 40 1.84 23.75 41.87
C VAL A 40 3.21 23.13 41.64
N ASP A 41 3.83 23.50 40.52
CA ASP A 41 5.29 23.49 40.41
C ASP A 41 5.82 24.45 41.47
N VAL A 42 6.18 23.92 42.64
CA VAL A 42 7.03 24.64 43.58
C VAL A 42 8.40 24.71 42.93
N ARG A 43 8.62 25.77 42.15
CA ARG A 43 9.97 26.21 41.84
C ARG A 43 10.61 26.56 43.17
N GLY A 44 11.38 25.62 43.71
CA GLY A 44 12.33 25.91 44.76
C GLY A 44 13.36 26.88 44.19
N GLN A 45 13.05 28.17 44.21
CA GLN A 45 14.06 29.18 43.93
C GLN A 45 14.98 29.17 45.15
N VAL A 46 16.22 28.74 44.95
CA VAL A 46 17.26 28.92 45.97
C VAL A 46 17.29 30.43 46.24
N PRO A 47 17.04 30.88 47.48
CA PRO A 47 17.21 32.29 47.79
C PRO A 47 18.63 32.64 47.39
N GLY A 48 18.82 33.63 46.50
CA GLY A 48 20.15 34.12 46.10
C GLY A 48 20.82 34.88 47.24
N GLN A 49 20.75 34.34 48.46
CA GLN A 49 21.02 34.96 49.74
C GLN A 49 21.60 33.91 50.70
N PHE A 50 22.48 34.33 51.60
CA PHE A 50 22.99 33.45 52.64
C PHE A 50 23.27 34.23 53.93
N ASN A 51 23.14 33.54 55.07
CA ASN A 51 23.39 34.14 56.38
C ASN A 51 24.90 34.31 56.62
N PHE A 52 25.27 35.43 57.22
CA PHE A 52 26.60 35.68 57.75
C PHE A 52 26.50 36.20 59.18
N GLN A 53 27.29 35.60 60.08
CA GLN A 53 27.38 35.98 61.47
C GLN A 53 28.84 36.28 61.79
N GLY A 54 29.08 37.41 62.45
CA GLY A 54 30.41 37.80 62.90
C GLY A 54 30.39 38.39 64.30
N VAL A 55 31.58 38.55 64.89
CA VAL A 55 31.78 39.20 66.19
C VAL A 55 32.60 40.46 65.98
N ALA A 56 32.01 41.62 66.25
CA ALA A 56 32.68 42.89 66.13
C ALA A 56 33.53 43.18 67.38
N ARG A 57 34.79 43.54 67.15
CA ARG A 57 35.77 43.91 68.17
C ARG A 57 36.42 45.24 67.79
N ASP A 58 36.85 46.00 68.79
CA ASP A 58 37.68 47.18 68.57
C ASP A 58 39.13 46.80 68.24
N ALA A 59 39.96 47.80 67.92
CA ALA A 59 41.38 47.61 67.59
C ALA A 59 42.21 47.02 68.76
N ALA A 60 41.70 47.05 70.00
CA ALA A 60 42.32 46.43 71.17
C ALA A 60 41.78 45.00 71.43
N GLY A 61 40.91 44.48 70.57
CA GLY A 61 40.33 43.13 70.65
C GLY A 61 39.13 43.01 71.60
N LYS A 62 38.68 44.12 72.19
CA LYS A 62 37.52 44.15 73.10
C LYS A 62 36.23 44.11 72.29
N ILE A 63 35.24 43.37 72.78
CA ILE A 63 33.94 43.25 72.10
C ILE A 63 33.21 44.60 72.04
N LEU A 64 32.63 44.89 70.88
CA LEU A 64 31.77 46.04 70.68
C LEU A 64 30.35 45.65 71.06
N ALA A 65 30.02 45.63 72.35
CA ALA A 65 28.72 45.18 72.85
C ALA A 65 27.63 46.27 72.69
N SER A 66 26.47 45.88 72.13
CA SER A 66 25.30 46.77 71.97
C SER A 66 25.60 48.09 71.25
N LYS A 67 26.46 48.03 70.23
CA LYS A 67 26.87 49.20 69.44
C LYS A 67 26.31 49.12 68.03
N PRO A 68 25.79 50.24 67.47
CA PRO A 68 25.49 50.32 66.05
C PRO A 68 26.81 50.28 65.27
N ILE A 69 26.85 49.45 64.24
CA ILE A 69 27.99 49.26 63.34
C ILE A 69 27.52 49.21 61.90
N ARG A 70 28.39 49.60 60.97
CA ARG A 70 28.19 49.39 59.53
C ARG A 70 29.14 48.34 59.01
N ILE A 71 28.63 47.49 58.14
CA ILE A 71 29.37 46.37 57.56
C ILE A 71 29.28 46.49 56.05
N ASN A 72 30.42 46.70 55.40
CA ASN A 72 30.52 46.61 53.97
C ASN A 72 30.95 45.19 53.59
N VAL A 73 30.17 44.55 52.75
CA VAL A 73 30.39 43.19 52.27
C VAL A 73 30.74 43.26 50.80
N VAL A 74 31.95 42.82 50.44
CA VAL A 74 32.40 42.74 49.05
C VAL A 74 32.66 41.29 48.70
N ILE A 75 32.04 40.79 47.64
CA ILE A 75 32.37 39.51 47.04
C ILE A 75 33.24 39.77 45.83
N ARG A 76 34.48 39.30 45.92
CA ARG A 76 35.48 39.52 44.89
C ARG A 76 35.98 38.21 44.30
N SER A 77 36.23 38.20 43.00
CA SER A 77 36.88 37.06 42.37
C SER A 77 38.36 37.03 42.73
N THR A 78 38.96 35.84 42.76
CA THR A 78 40.43 35.69 42.85
C THR A 78 41.14 35.99 41.52
N ASP A 79 40.39 36.29 40.46
CA ASP A 79 40.89 36.73 39.16
C ASP A 79 41.04 38.27 39.15
N GLU A 80 42.26 38.75 38.97
CA GLU A 80 42.60 40.18 39.06
C GLU A 80 42.03 41.03 37.91
N LEU A 81 41.60 40.41 36.80
CA LEU A 81 41.08 41.13 35.63
C LEU A 81 39.61 41.53 35.76
N ASP A 82 38.86 40.88 36.66
CA ASP A 82 37.43 41.13 36.91
C ASP A 82 37.12 40.88 38.39
N PRO A 83 37.64 41.75 39.28
CA PRO A 83 37.72 41.45 40.70
C PRO A 83 36.39 41.64 41.43
N TYR A 84 35.42 42.41 40.93
CA TYR A 84 34.21 42.75 41.70
C TYR A 84 32.96 42.06 41.15
N ALA A 85 32.37 41.16 41.94
CA ALA A 85 31.12 40.50 41.56
C ALA A 85 29.89 41.12 42.24
N TYR A 86 30.04 41.52 43.50
CA TYR A 86 28.94 42.05 44.29
C TYR A 86 29.44 42.85 45.49
N GLU A 87 28.78 43.96 45.82
CA GLU A 87 29.05 44.75 47.02
C GLU A 87 27.73 45.20 47.65
N GLU A 88 27.64 45.17 48.98
CA GLU A 88 26.49 45.67 49.73
C GLU A 88 26.85 46.20 51.14
N ILE A 89 26.06 47.14 51.66
CA ILE A 89 26.28 47.75 52.97
C ILE A 89 25.11 47.49 53.92
N HIS A 90 25.42 46.94 55.09
CA HIS A 90 24.48 46.68 56.19
C HIS A 90 24.71 47.66 57.36
N SER A 91 23.61 48.05 58.02
CA SER A 91 23.66 48.79 59.29
C SER A 91 22.97 47.94 60.36
N VAL A 92 23.73 47.47 61.34
CA VAL A 92 23.26 46.52 62.37
C VAL A 92 23.75 46.92 63.75
N THR A 93 23.02 46.53 64.79
CA THR A 93 23.46 46.70 66.18
C THR A 93 23.93 45.35 66.71
N THR A 94 25.13 45.30 67.27
CA THR A 94 25.67 44.08 67.88
C THR A 94 24.89 43.72 69.15
N ASN A 95 24.88 42.45 69.55
CA ASN A 95 24.34 42.04 70.84
C ASN A 95 25.34 42.30 72.00
N ASN A 96 24.97 41.91 73.22
CA ASN A 96 25.84 42.06 74.41
C ASN A 96 27.18 41.28 74.30
N GLY A 97 27.26 40.29 73.41
CA GLY A 97 28.49 39.55 73.09
C GLY A 97 29.28 40.11 71.90
N GLY A 98 28.87 41.24 71.33
CA GLY A 98 29.48 41.80 70.12
C GLY A 98 29.09 41.09 68.82
N VAL A 99 28.15 40.14 68.85
CA VAL A 99 27.72 39.36 67.67
C VAL A 99 26.72 40.17 66.83
N PHE A 100 26.86 40.11 65.51
CA PHE A 100 25.88 40.62 64.55
C PHE A 100 25.48 39.52 63.57
N ASN A 101 24.29 39.62 62.99
CA ASN A 101 23.79 38.75 61.93
C ASN A 101 23.35 39.60 60.74
N ILE A 102 23.77 39.24 59.55
CA ILE A 102 23.34 39.83 58.29
C ILE A 102 22.94 38.74 57.31
N ILE A 103 22.04 39.06 56.38
CA ILE A 103 21.67 38.19 55.27
C ILE A 103 22.25 38.82 54.02
N ILE A 104 23.26 38.17 53.45
CA ILE A 104 23.94 38.71 52.27
C ILE A 104 23.06 38.50 51.05
N GLY A 105 22.83 39.53 50.23
CA GLY A 105 21.91 39.50 49.09
C GLY A 105 20.46 39.88 49.39
N SER A 106 20.16 40.32 50.62
CA SER A 106 18.80 40.73 51.01
C SER A 106 18.38 42.07 50.38
N ILE A 107 17.08 42.25 50.18
CA ILE A 107 16.49 43.53 49.77
C ILE A 107 16.43 44.45 51.01
N GLY A 108 16.92 45.69 50.93
CA GLY A 108 16.87 46.68 52.02
C GLY A 108 18.21 47.24 52.50
N ASN A 109 19.30 46.94 51.81
CA ASN A 109 20.65 47.38 52.17
C ASN A 109 20.91 48.83 51.73
N LEU A 110 21.80 49.54 52.42
CA LEU A 110 22.01 51.00 52.26
C LEU A 110 22.71 51.39 50.93
N GLY A 111 23.16 50.39 50.18
CA GLY A 111 23.71 50.48 48.84
C GLY A 111 24.10 49.07 48.38
N SER A 112 23.90 48.78 47.09
CA SER A 112 24.41 47.55 46.47
C SER A 112 24.92 47.82 45.05
N GLN A 113 26.04 47.21 44.68
CA GLN A 113 26.57 47.19 43.32
C GLN A 113 26.66 45.73 42.82
N GLY A 114 26.18 45.48 41.61
CA GLY A 114 26.10 44.13 41.04
C GLY A 114 24.96 43.27 41.60
N SER A 115 24.96 41.99 41.21
CA SER A 115 23.96 40.99 41.64
C SER A 115 24.64 39.66 41.91
N LEU A 116 24.30 39.01 43.03
CA LEU A 116 24.76 37.66 43.36
C LEU A 116 24.36 36.62 42.30
N LEU A 117 23.28 36.87 41.55
CA LEU A 117 22.81 35.98 40.48
C LEU A 117 23.65 36.09 39.21
N ASP A 118 24.36 37.19 39.01
CA ASP A 118 25.22 37.42 37.84
C ASP A 118 26.65 36.89 38.05
N ALA A 119 27.01 36.56 39.30
CA ALA A 119 28.29 35.97 39.62
C ALA A 119 28.42 34.55 39.01
N LYS A 120 29.57 34.27 38.42
CA LYS A 120 29.86 33.03 37.66
C LYS A 120 30.38 31.92 38.57
N TRP A 121 29.59 31.52 39.56
CA TRP A 121 29.95 30.59 40.66
C TRP A 121 30.55 29.24 40.21
N GLY A 122 30.24 28.76 39.00
CA GLY A 122 30.79 27.52 38.45
C GLY A 122 32.11 27.66 37.68
N LEU A 123 32.53 28.89 37.36
CA LEU A 123 33.70 29.18 36.53
C LEU A 123 34.81 29.93 37.27
N LYS A 124 34.46 30.65 38.34
CA LYS A 124 35.39 31.48 39.11
C LYS A 124 35.32 31.17 40.60
N SER A 125 36.45 31.28 41.28
CA SER A 125 36.50 31.27 42.75
C SER A 125 36.26 32.68 43.29
N TYR A 126 35.47 32.76 44.36
CA TYR A 126 35.09 34.00 45.01
C TYR A 126 35.49 33.99 46.49
N VAL A 127 35.85 35.16 47.00
CA VAL A 127 36.13 35.40 48.42
C VAL A 127 35.21 36.49 48.96
N LEU A 128 34.84 36.36 50.22
CA LEU A 128 34.10 37.33 51.00
C LEU A 128 35.08 38.26 51.69
N HIS A 129 35.01 39.56 51.41
CA HIS A 129 35.82 40.60 52.01
C HIS A 129 34.91 41.50 52.86
N ILE A 130 35.23 41.65 54.14
CA ILE A 130 34.40 42.37 55.09
C ILE A 130 35.13 43.62 55.58
N TYR A 131 34.44 44.75 55.59
CA TYR A 131 34.89 45.96 56.23
C TYR A 131 33.92 46.45 57.30
N LEU A 132 34.44 47.02 58.38
CA LEU A 132 33.67 47.52 59.53
C LEU A 132 33.89 49.02 59.73
N ALA A 133 32.80 49.78 59.91
CA ALA A 133 32.85 51.17 60.35
C ALA A 133 32.07 51.36 61.66
N LEU A 134 32.62 52.16 62.58
CA LEU A 134 32.04 52.45 63.90
C LEU A 134 31.18 53.73 63.94
N ASN A 135 31.20 54.52 62.86
CA ASN A 135 30.51 55.80 62.76
C ASN A 135 29.23 55.67 61.92
N GLU A 136 28.16 56.36 62.33
CA GLU A 136 26.87 56.35 61.62
C GLU A 136 26.85 57.26 60.37
N THR A 137 27.91 58.01 60.07
CA THR A 137 27.95 58.92 58.91
C THR A 137 29.36 59.02 58.32
N GLY A 138 29.54 58.51 57.10
CA GLY A 138 30.79 58.58 56.32
C GLY A 138 31.12 57.26 55.60
N LEU A 139 31.61 57.34 54.36
CA LEU A 139 32.03 56.18 53.54
C LEU A 139 33.54 55.88 53.64
N GLU A 140 34.32 56.64 54.44
CA GLU A 140 35.79 56.61 54.38
C GLU A 140 36.49 56.00 55.61
N ASP A 141 35.77 55.60 56.66
CA ASP A 141 36.34 55.03 57.90
C ASP A 141 36.13 53.52 58.05
N TYR A 142 36.28 52.76 56.95
CA TYR A 142 36.12 51.31 56.98
C TYR A 142 37.44 50.61 57.34
N ILE A 143 37.42 49.85 58.43
CA ILE A 143 38.51 48.96 58.84
C ILE A 143 38.35 47.63 58.09
N ASP A 144 39.39 47.23 57.38
CA ASP A 144 39.47 45.92 56.73
C ASP A 144 39.55 44.81 57.80
N LEU A 145 38.56 43.91 57.81
CA LEU A 145 38.50 42.75 58.71
C LEU A 145 39.06 41.46 58.06
N GLY A 146 39.50 41.55 56.80
CA GLY A 146 40.13 40.48 56.05
C GLY A 146 39.19 39.77 55.08
N ILE A 147 39.77 38.74 54.43
CA ILE A 147 39.10 37.91 53.43
C ILE A 147 38.87 36.49 53.91
N THR A 148 37.71 35.93 53.55
CA THR A 148 37.35 34.53 53.80
C THR A 148 36.95 33.86 52.47
N PRO A 149 37.51 32.69 52.12
CA PRO A 149 37.07 31.96 50.94
C PRO A 149 35.61 31.51 51.04
N LEU A 150 34.85 31.68 49.95
CA LEU A 150 33.50 31.10 49.85
C LEU A 150 33.62 29.66 49.36
N LEU A 151 33.43 28.70 50.26
CA LEU A 151 33.42 27.28 49.94
C LEU A 151 32.02 26.83 49.49
N ALA A 152 31.97 25.91 48.52
CA ALA A 152 30.70 25.36 48.05
C ALA A 152 30.01 24.53 49.14
N VAL A 153 28.70 24.76 49.32
CA VAL A 153 27.83 23.97 50.21
C VAL A 153 27.49 22.64 49.52
N PRO A 154 27.19 21.53 50.23
CA PRO A 154 26.90 20.22 49.61
C PRO A 154 25.85 20.22 48.50
N SER A 155 24.83 21.09 48.54
CA SER A 155 23.85 21.23 47.45
C SER A 155 24.43 21.84 46.17
N ALA A 156 25.36 22.79 46.30
CA ALA A 156 26.05 23.40 45.17
C ALA A 156 27.03 22.41 44.51
N LEU A 157 27.68 21.56 45.30
CA LEU A 157 28.49 20.43 44.81
C LEU A 157 27.64 19.42 44.02
N PHE A 158 26.43 19.12 44.49
CA PHE A 158 25.50 18.24 43.77
C PHE A 158 25.01 18.87 42.46
N ALA A 159 24.70 20.17 42.44
CA ALA A 159 24.28 20.89 41.24
C ALA A 159 25.39 20.92 40.16
N ASN A 160 26.64 21.14 40.55
CA ASN A 160 27.79 21.09 39.64
C ASN A 160 27.93 19.69 38.99
N ASN A 161 27.73 18.62 39.76
CA ASN A 161 27.74 17.25 39.21
C ASN A 161 26.60 16.99 38.23
N ALA A 162 25.41 17.56 38.46
CA ALA A 162 24.25 17.39 37.59
C ALA A 162 24.41 18.12 36.23
N ASP A 163 24.97 19.34 36.23
CA ASP A 163 25.25 20.07 34.99
C ASP A 163 26.39 19.44 34.18
N ASN A 164 27.44 18.95 34.85
CA ASN A 164 28.54 18.24 34.18
C ASN A 164 28.08 16.93 33.53
N ALA A 165 27.15 16.20 34.13
CA ALA A 165 26.62 14.96 33.56
C ALA A 165 25.84 15.21 32.25
N LYS A 166 24.99 16.25 32.20
CA LYS A 166 24.23 16.62 30.99
C LYS A 166 25.14 17.11 29.86
N ASN A 167 26.19 17.85 30.20
CA ASN A 167 27.15 18.35 29.22
C ASN A 167 28.03 17.23 28.64
N ALA A 168 28.40 16.22 29.43
CA ALA A 168 29.19 15.09 28.97
C ALA A 168 28.44 14.21 27.95
N ASP A 169 27.14 13.97 28.16
CA ASP A 169 26.33 13.17 27.24
C ASP A 169 26.08 13.90 25.91
N ASN A 170 25.85 15.21 25.95
CA ASN A 170 25.71 16.04 24.76
C ASN A 170 27.03 16.20 23.98
N ALA A 171 28.17 16.29 24.68
CA ALA A 171 29.49 16.32 24.05
C ALA A 171 29.82 15.00 23.35
N LYS A 172 29.52 13.85 23.97
CA LYS A 172 29.66 12.53 23.34
C LYS A 172 28.74 12.35 22.13
N LEU A 173 27.53 12.90 22.16
CA LEU A 173 26.64 12.89 21.00
C LEU A 173 27.17 13.78 19.87
N ALA A 174 27.67 14.98 20.19
CA ALA A 174 28.27 15.89 19.23
C ALA A 174 29.54 15.29 18.57
N GLU A 175 30.40 14.64 19.35
CA GLU A 175 31.60 13.93 18.85
C GLU A 175 31.21 12.79 17.90
N ARG A 176 30.20 11.99 18.26
CA ARG A 176 29.67 10.90 17.42
C ARG A 176 28.98 11.38 16.15
N LEU A 177 28.47 12.61 16.11
CA LEU A 177 27.84 13.22 14.93
C LEU A 177 28.82 13.96 14.02
N GLN A 178 30.03 14.30 14.51
CA GLN A 178 31.03 15.08 13.78
C GLN A 178 32.22 14.26 13.26
N GLY A 179 32.45 13.04 13.77
CA GLY A 179 33.54 12.16 13.30
C GLY A 179 33.13 11.24 12.13
N ASP A 180 34.12 10.74 11.38
CA ASP A 180 33.98 9.68 10.34
C ASP A 180 33.70 8.28 10.95
N ILE A 181 33.00 8.25 12.09
CA ILE A 181 32.69 7.03 12.85
C ILE A 181 31.21 6.70 12.64
N PRO A 182 30.84 5.42 12.36
CA PRO A 182 29.44 5.04 12.22
C PRO A 182 28.59 5.37 13.46
N ILE A 183 27.44 6.00 13.24
CA ILE A 183 26.46 6.24 14.31
C ILE A 183 25.66 4.96 14.54
N VAL A 184 25.94 4.28 15.66
CA VAL A 184 25.22 3.07 16.08
C VAL A 184 24.23 3.37 17.21
N PHE A 185 22.94 3.15 16.94
CA PHE A 185 21.89 3.18 17.96
C PHE A 185 21.57 1.75 18.43
N SER A 186 21.61 1.50 19.74
CA SER A 186 21.21 0.23 20.35
C SER A 186 19.74 0.25 20.79
N GLY A 187 19.10 -0.91 20.82
CA GLY A 187 17.73 -1.09 21.31
C GLY A 187 17.55 -2.44 22.00
N SER A 188 16.53 -2.55 22.86
CA SER A 188 16.16 -3.79 23.55
C SER A 188 14.68 -4.05 23.40
N ALA A 189 14.27 -5.32 23.31
CA ALA A 189 12.85 -5.71 23.28
C ALA A 189 12.05 -5.25 24.52
N ASN A 190 12.74 -4.86 25.61
CA ASN A 190 12.16 -4.31 26.84
C ASN A 190 12.07 -2.77 26.84
N SER A 191 12.50 -2.09 25.77
CA SER A 191 12.31 -0.64 25.64
C SER A 191 10.82 -0.29 25.63
N PRO A 192 10.43 0.92 26.10
CA PRO A 192 9.03 1.33 26.09
C PRO A 192 8.45 1.37 24.66
N ALA A 193 7.16 1.11 24.57
CA ALA A 193 6.40 1.30 23.34
C ALA A 193 6.44 2.77 22.89
N LEU A 194 6.40 2.99 21.58
CA LEU A 194 6.35 4.33 21.03
C LEU A 194 5.03 5.03 21.43
N SER A 195 5.14 6.14 22.16
CA SER A 195 4.02 7.06 22.39
C SER A 195 3.59 7.72 21.08
N ASN A 196 2.33 8.16 21.00
CA ASN A 196 1.77 8.73 19.76
C ASN A 196 2.70 9.80 19.17
N PRO A 197 3.31 9.56 17.99
CA PRO A 197 4.29 10.48 17.43
C PRO A 197 3.64 11.77 16.92
N GLY A 198 2.32 11.81 16.71
CA GLY A 198 1.60 12.95 16.14
C GLY A 198 1.83 13.13 14.63
N THR A 199 1.27 14.18 14.03
CA THR A 199 1.46 14.51 12.61
C THR A 199 2.80 15.23 12.36
N GLY A 200 3.17 15.42 11.10
CA GLY A 200 4.37 16.14 10.65
C GLY A 200 5.53 15.26 10.18
N ASN A 201 6.64 15.90 9.83
CA ASN A 201 7.86 15.24 9.38
C ASN A 201 8.62 14.64 10.57
N LYS A 202 9.08 13.40 10.47
CA LYS A 202 9.78 12.69 11.55
C LYS A 202 10.86 11.75 11.02
N LEU A 203 11.82 11.50 11.89
CA LEU A 203 12.77 10.40 11.82
C LEU A 203 12.65 9.63 13.13
N ILE A 204 12.33 8.34 13.09
CA ILE A 204 12.08 7.52 14.27
C ILE A 204 12.89 6.24 14.19
N TRP A 205 13.78 6.05 15.16
CA TRP A 205 14.31 4.73 15.52
C TRP A 205 13.46 4.19 16.67
N HIS A 206 12.77 3.07 16.46
CA HIS A 206 11.96 2.39 17.48
C HIS A 206 12.75 1.17 18.02
N PRO A 207 13.49 1.33 19.13
CA PRO A 207 14.41 0.30 19.62
C PRO A 207 13.71 -1.00 20.02
N GLN A 208 12.52 -0.93 20.65
CA GLN A 208 11.78 -2.14 21.07
C GLN A 208 11.49 -3.10 19.93
N LYS A 209 11.21 -2.55 18.74
CA LYS A 209 10.85 -3.32 17.54
C LYS A 209 11.98 -3.35 16.54
N ALA A 210 13.17 -2.80 16.82
CA ALA A 210 14.24 -2.62 15.84
C ALA A 210 13.74 -2.02 14.50
N ALA A 211 12.79 -1.08 14.58
CA ALA A 211 12.07 -0.57 13.43
C ALA A 211 12.48 0.88 13.12
N PHE A 212 12.50 1.23 11.84
CA PHE A 212 12.90 2.56 11.39
C PHE A 212 11.78 3.23 10.60
N ARG A 213 11.52 4.51 10.87
CA ARG A 213 10.54 5.35 10.17
C ARG A 213 11.17 6.66 9.73
N ALA A 214 10.88 7.08 8.51
CA ALA A 214 11.31 8.39 8.01
C ALA A 214 10.27 9.00 7.07
N GLY A 215 10.00 10.29 7.19
CA GLY A 215 9.06 10.99 6.30
C GLY A 215 7.93 11.67 7.06
N THR A 216 6.72 11.68 6.50
CA THR A 216 5.64 12.57 6.95
C THR A 216 4.40 11.79 7.37
N ILE A 217 3.86 12.09 8.55
CA ILE A 217 2.51 11.67 8.95
C ILE A 217 1.56 12.85 8.68
N THR A 218 0.64 12.71 7.74
CA THR A 218 -0.28 13.81 7.36
C THR A 218 -1.50 13.90 8.28
N GLY A 219 -1.89 12.76 8.88
CA GLY A 219 -3.15 12.63 9.61
C GLY A 219 -4.35 12.28 8.72
N THR A 220 -4.17 12.15 7.39
CA THR A 220 -5.25 11.85 6.45
C THR A 220 -5.88 10.47 6.66
N ILE A 221 -5.12 9.50 7.18
CA ILE A 221 -5.59 8.14 7.51
C ILE A 221 -5.69 7.99 9.04
N ASN A 222 -6.53 8.83 9.66
CA ASN A 222 -6.80 8.93 11.11
C ASN A 222 -5.57 9.16 12.01
N GLY A 223 -4.44 9.58 11.45
CA GLY A 223 -3.19 9.81 12.19
C GLY A 223 -2.65 8.59 12.93
N SER A 224 -3.07 7.38 12.53
CA SER A 224 -2.65 6.13 13.19
C SER A 224 -1.30 5.61 12.68
N GLN A 225 -0.74 6.25 11.66
CA GLN A 225 0.54 5.85 11.07
C GLN A 225 1.64 5.94 12.13
N TRP A 226 2.44 4.87 12.22
CA TRP A 226 3.56 4.75 13.14
C TRP A 226 3.15 4.82 14.63
N LEU A 227 1.90 4.53 14.97
CA LEU A 227 1.55 4.06 16.31
C LEU A 227 2.16 2.67 16.54
N ASP A 228 2.44 2.31 17.79
CA ASP A 228 3.07 1.03 18.11
C ASP A 228 2.39 -0.18 17.44
N PRO A 229 1.05 -0.36 17.46
CA PRO A 229 0.39 -1.50 16.81
C PRO A 229 0.57 -1.56 15.28
N GLU A 230 0.91 -0.42 14.68
CA GLU A 230 1.08 -0.21 13.24
C GLU A 230 2.55 -0.34 12.80
N ILE A 231 3.42 -0.78 13.73
CA ILE A 231 4.85 -0.99 13.51
C ILE A 231 5.17 -2.48 13.70
N GLY A 232 5.63 -3.11 12.62
CA GLY A 232 6.15 -4.48 12.67
C GLY A 232 7.55 -4.57 13.27
N ASN A 233 7.88 -5.71 13.86
CA ASN A 233 9.25 -5.99 14.33
C ASN A 233 10.22 -6.01 13.15
N SER A 234 11.40 -5.41 13.31
CA SER A 234 12.47 -5.27 12.32
C SER A 234 12.00 -4.68 10.99
N SER A 235 11.00 -3.79 11.02
CA SER A 235 10.39 -3.21 9.82
C SER A 235 10.97 -1.85 9.44
N PHE A 236 10.85 -1.50 8.17
CA PHE A 236 11.27 -0.20 7.63
C PHE A 236 10.10 0.48 6.93
N ALA A 237 9.80 1.74 7.26
CA ALA A 237 8.85 2.52 6.47
C ALA A 237 9.38 3.91 6.15
N SER A 238 9.22 4.36 4.90
CA SER A 238 9.65 5.69 4.49
C SER A 238 8.71 6.34 3.48
N GLY A 239 8.49 7.65 3.62
CA GLY A 239 7.66 8.46 2.74
C GLY A 239 6.49 9.11 3.46
N ILE A 240 5.38 9.33 2.77
CA ILE A 240 4.20 10.01 3.31
C ILE A 240 3.20 8.93 3.74
N ASP A 241 2.87 8.86 5.03
CA ASP A 241 1.92 7.89 5.59
C ASP A 241 2.19 6.40 5.27
N ALA A 242 3.41 6.04 4.88
CA ALA A 242 3.79 4.66 4.61
C ALA A 242 3.80 3.82 5.90
N SER A 243 3.21 2.62 5.89
CA SER A 243 3.02 1.77 7.07
C SER A 243 3.52 0.34 6.86
N ALA A 244 4.61 -0.01 7.54
CA ALA A 244 5.17 -1.37 7.58
C ALA A 244 4.73 -2.07 8.88
N LYS A 245 3.61 -2.79 8.83
CA LYS A 245 2.98 -3.46 10.00
C LYS A 245 3.48 -4.89 10.19
N GLY A 246 3.82 -5.58 9.10
CA GLY A 246 4.28 -6.96 9.16
C GLY A 246 5.69 -7.07 9.77
N PRO A 247 6.04 -8.18 10.44
CA PRO A 247 7.42 -8.43 10.85
C PRO A 247 8.35 -8.47 9.64
N VAL A 248 9.49 -7.79 9.72
CA VAL A 248 10.52 -7.68 8.66
C VAL A 248 9.95 -7.10 7.37
N SER A 249 8.86 -6.31 7.46
CA SER A 249 8.24 -5.69 6.29
C SER A 249 8.87 -4.35 5.93
N VAL A 250 8.67 -3.94 4.67
CA VAL A 250 9.13 -2.67 4.12
C VAL A 250 7.98 -1.94 3.44
N ALA A 251 7.75 -0.67 3.77
CA ALA A 251 6.76 0.18 3.09
C ALA A 251 7.41 1.48 2.61
N LEU A 252 7.36 1.77 1.30
CA LEU A 252 7.97 2.96 0.70
C LEU A 252 6.94 3.74 -0.12
N GLY A 253 7.03 5.07 -0.12
CA GLY A 253 6.21 5.95 -0.97
C GLY A 253 5.07 6.62 -0.21
N GLU A 254 3.91 6.77 -0.86
CA GLU A 254 2.78 7.54 -0.32
C GLU A 254 1.60 6.63 0.04
N GLY A 255 1.18 6.62 1.30
CA GLY A 255 0.03 5.86 1.80
C GLY A 255 0.13 4.34 1.58
N THR A 256 1.33 3.80 1.39
CA THR A 256 1.55 2.37 1.18
C THR A 256 1.49 1.59 2.49
N THR A 257 0.98 0.37 2.46
CA THR A 257 0.80 -0.49 3.63
C THR A 257 1.33 -1.90 3.34
N ALA A 258 2.35 -2.34 4.07
CA ALA A 258 2.86 -3.70 4.06
C ALA A 258 2.45 -4.43 5.35
N LYS A 259 1.54 -5.40 5.26
CA LYS A 259 0.98 -6.12 6.43
C LYS A 259 1.55 -7.52 6.64
N ALA A 260 1.95 -8.20 5.58
CA ALA A 260 2.48 -9.56 5.66
C ALA A 260 3.91 -9.59 6.21
N ARG A 261 4.28 -10.71 6.84
CA ARG A 261 5.67 -10.99 7.23
C ARG A 261 6.57 -11.02 5.99
N ASN A 262 7.71 -10.34 6.06
CA ASN A 262 8.65 -10.14 4.94
C ASN A 262 8.00 -9.44 3.72
N GLY A 263 6.87 -8.75 3.92
CA GLY A 263 6.14 -8.09 2.85
C GLY A 263 6.78 -6.75 2.47
N VAL A 264 6.79 -6.44 1.18
CA VAL A 264 7.30 -5.18 0.64
C VAL A 264 6.18 -4.47 -0.13
N ALA A 265 5.88 -3.23 0.22
CA ALA A 265 4.92 -2.38 -0.49
C ALA A 265 5.58 -1.08 -0.93
N ILE A 266 5.47 -0.74 -2.21
CA ILE A 266 6.06 0.49 -2.78
C ILE A 266 5.04 1.24 -3.64
N GLY A 267 5.33 2.49 -4.02
CA GLY A 267 4.49 3.30 -4.90
C GLY A 267 3.50 4.18 -4.15
N SER A 268 2.25 4.26 -4.61
CA SER A 268 1.20 5.07 -3.99
C SER A 268 -0.05 4.24 -3.67
N PHE A 269 -0.55 4.37 -2.44
CA PHE A 269 -1.83 3.82 -1.98
C PHE A 269 -2.09 2.39 -2.49
N ASN A 270 -1.16 1.46 -2.24
CA ASN A 270 -1.37 0.05 -2.61
C ASN A 270 -2.64 -0.48 -1.93
N ASN A 271 -3.22 -1.47 -2.57
CA ASN A 271 -4.35 -2.20 -2.05
C ASN A 271 -3.97 -2.86 -0.72
N ASP A 272 -4.72 -2.52 0.33
CA ASP A 272 -4.52 -3.03 1.68
C ASP A 272 -5.79 -3.71 2.20
N SER A 273 -6.53 -4.41 1.33
CA SER A 273 -7.69 -5.21 1.73
C SER A 273 -7.33 -6.58 2.33
N ASP A 274 -6.10 -7.06 2.16
CA ASP A 274 -5.63 -8.34 2.69
C ASP A 274 -5.63 -8.39 4.23
N THR A 275 -5.73 -9.57 4.83
CA THR A 275 -5.71 -9.72 6.29
C THR A 275 -4.72 -10.82 6.70
N PRO A 276 -3.40 -10.61 6.45
CA PRO A 276 -2.41 -11.62 6.77
C PRO A 276 -2.39 -11.89 8.29
N GLY A 277 -2.27 -13.17 8.64
CA GLY A 277 -2.18 -13.60 10.03
C GLY A 277 -0.80 -13.35 10.64
N VAL A 278 -0.62 -13.79 11.88
CA VAL A 278 0.68 -13.70 12.59
C VAL A 278 1.72 -14.65 11.98
N THR A 279 1.25 -15.80 11.47
CA THR A 279 2.03 -16.79 10.73
C THR A 279 1.93 -16.54 9.23
N ALA A 280 3.01 -16.83 8.52
CA ALA A 280 3.07 -16.71 7.06
C ALA A 280 2.05 -17.66 6.41
N ALA A 281 1.24 -17.13 5.49
CA ALA A 281 0.29 -17.88 4.68
C ALA A 281 0.64 -17.81 3.18
N GLU A 282 0.22 -18.82 2.42
CA GLU A 282 0.45 -18.91 0.97
C GLU A 282 -0.17 -17.75 0.18
N THR A 283 -1.25 -17.18 0.70
CA THR A 283 -1.98 -16.04 0.12
C THR A 283 -1.45 -14.67 0.59
N ASP A 284 -0.40 -14.65 1.43
CA ASP A 284 0.19 -13.40 1.87
C ASP A 284 0.73 -12.60 0.68
N ARG A 285 0.39 -11.32 0.61
CA ARG A 285 0.99 -10.39 -0.35
C ARG A 285 2.39 -10.00 0.11
N ILE A 286 3.40 -10.64 -0.47
CA ILE A 286 4.80 -10.43 -0.11
C ILE A 286 5.46 -9.32 -0.92
N PHE A 287 4.93 -8.97 -2.09
CA PHE A 287 5.37 -7.80 -2.84
C PHE A 287 4.21 -7.11 -3.53
N GLN A 288 4.14 -5.78 -3.40
CA GLN A 288 3.08 -4.96 -3.97
C GLN A 288 3.65 -3.65 -4.52
N ILE A 289 3.17 -3.25 -5.70
CA ILE A 289 3.41 -1.92 -6.26
C ILE A 289 2.06 -1.20 -6.33
N GLY A 290 1.85 -0.22 -5.48
CA GLY A 290 0.66 0.61 -5.44
C GLY A 290 0.64 1.66 -6.54
N ILE A 291 -0.52 1.85 -7.15
CA ILE A 291 -0.85 2.93 -8.09
C ILE A 291 -2.16 3.62 -7.73
N GLY A 292 -2.58 3.48 -6.48
CA GLY A 292 -3.78 4.13 -5.99
C GLY A 292 -3.62 5.65 -5.97
N LYS A 293 -4.74 6.36 -6.03
CA LYS A 293 -4.78 7.83 -6.07
C LYS A 293 -4.88 8.47 -4.69
N ASN A 294 -5.51 7.77 -3.75
CA ASN A 294 -5.75 8.20 -2.38
C ASN A 294 -6.21 6.99 -1.53
N TYR A 295 -6.43 7.21 -0.24
CA TYR A 295 -6.87 6.19 0.71
C TYR A 295 -8.25 5.56 0.42
N LEU A 296 -9.10 6.21 -0.38
CA LEU A 296 -10.39 5.67 -0.84
C LEU A 296 -10.29 4.92 -2.18
N SER A 297 -9.16 5.04 -2.88
CA SER A 297 -8.95 4.51 -4.24
C SER A 297 -7.61 3.79 -4.32
N ARG A 298 -7.48 2.74 -3.51
CA ARG A 298 -6.28 1.91 -3.42
C ARG A 298 -6.24 0.83 -4.49
N LEU A 299 -5.13 0.73 -5.21
CA LEU A 299 -4.94 -0.20 -6.33
C LEU A 299 -3.50 -0.68 -6.41
N ASN A 300 -3.31 -1.89 -6.94
CA ASN A 300 -2.00 -2.47 -7.22
C ASN A 300 -1.77 -2.53 -8.73
N ALA A 301 -0.59 -2.09 -9.18
CA ALA A 301 -0.08 -2.41 -10.50
C ALA A 301 0.49 -3.83 -10.55
N LEU A 302 1.05 -4.30 -9.42
CA LEU A 302 1.65 -5.60 -9.25
C LEU A 302 1.33 -6.13 -7.85
N THR A 303 0.92 -7.40 -7.78
CA THR A 303 0.79 -8.17 -6.54
C THR A 303 1.55 -9.48 -6.70
N VAL A 304 2.40 -9.84 -5.74
CA VAL A 304 3.05 -11.16 -5.66
C VAL A 304 2.66 -11.81 -4.35
N LEU A 305 2.07 -13.00 -4.45
CA LEU A 305 1.70 -13.83 -3.32
C LEU A 305 2.87 -14.74 -2.91
N ARG A 306 2.85 -15.21 -1.67
CA ARG A 306 3.89 -16.10 -1.13
C ARG A 306 4.01 -17.42 -1.89
N ASN A 307 2.89 -17.95 -2.39
CA ASN A 307 2.86 -19.14 -3.24
C ASN A 307 3.44 -18.93 -4.66
N GLY A 308 3.92 -17.72 -4.98
CA GLY A 308 4.50 -17.38 -6.27
C GLY A 308 3.50 -16.91 -7.33
N TYR A 309 2.23 -16.71 -6.98
CA TYR A 309 1.24 -16.19 -7.91
C TYR A 309 1.41 -14.68 -8.09
N ILE A 310 1.43 -14.22 -9.33
CA ILE A 310 1.72 -12.84 -9.71
C ILE A 310 0.50 -12.26 -10.43
N GLY A 311 -0.03 -11.15 -9.91
CA GLY A 311 -1.05 -10.32 -10.54
C GLY A 311 -0.44 -9.07 -11.15
N ILE A 312 -0.72 -8.77 -12.42
CA ILE A 312 -0.29 -7.55 -13.10
C ILE A 312 -1.50 -6.79 -13.63
N GLY A 313 -1.57 -5.49 -13.33
CA GLY A 313 -2.62 -4.61 -13.85
C GLY A 313 -3.98 -4.85 -13.21
N GLU A 314 -4.03 -5.15 -11.91
CA GLU A 314 -5.28 -5.35 -11.17
C GLU A 314 -6.16 -4.08 -11.23
N ILE A 315 -7.20 -4.14 -12.05
CA ILE A 315 -8.18 -3.04 -12.23
C ILE A 315 -9.25 -3.06 -11.13
N PHE A 316 -9.34 -4.16 -10.38
CA PHE A 316 -10.27 -4.33 -9.27
C PHE A 316 -9.49 -4.53 -7.97
N SER A 317 -9.90 -3.81 -6.93
CA SER A 317 -9.29 -3.75 -5.60
C SER A 317 -9.42 -5.03 -4.75
N THR A 318 -9.77 -6.17 -5.35
CA THR A 318 -10.18 -7.38 -4.62
C THR A 318 -9.71 -8.70 -5.23
N VAL A 319 -8.97 -8.69 -6.35
CA VAL A 319 -8.63 -9.94 -7.03
C VAL A 319 -7.25 -10.40 -6.59
N GLU A 320 -7.22 -11.33 -5.64
CA GLU A 320 -6.03 -12.14 -5.40
C GLU A 320 -5.70 -12.93 -6.68
N PRO A 321 -4.45 -12.91 -7.16
CA PRO A 321 -4.02 -13.68 -8.31
C PRO A 321 -4.37 -15.16 -8.12
N LYS A 322 -5.02 -15.80 -9.12
CA LYS A 322 -5.43 -17.22 -9.02
C LYS A 322 -4.51 -18.19 -9.75
N TYR A 323 -3.61 -17.66 -10.56
CA TYR A 323 -2.63 -18.41 -11.33
C TYR A 323 -1.25 -17.80 -11.13
N VAL A 324 -0.22 -18.55 -11.52
CA VAL A 324 1.18 -18.09 -11.45
C VAL A 324 1.36 -16.72 -12.12
N LEU A 325 0.65 -16.49 -13.23
CA LEU A 325 0.60 -15.19 -13.90
C LEU A 325 -0.86 -14.84 -14.24
N ASP A 326 -1.41 -13.86 -13.55
CA ASP A 326 -2.75 -13.31 -13.74
C ASP A 326 -2.62 -11.86 -14.23
N ILE A 327 -3.15 -11.55 -15.41
CA ILE A 327 -2.96 -10.24 -16.04
C ILE A 327 -4.32 -9.60 -16.30
N GLY A 328 -4.55 -8.44 -15.68
CA GLY A 328 -5.70 -7.60 -15.96
C GLY A 328 -5.58 -6.96 -17.34
N SER A 329 -6.54 -7.25 -18.23
CA SER A 329 -6.59 -6.82 -19.65
C SER A 329 -5.73 -7.66 -20.62
N ARG A 330 -5.31 -7.05 -21.74
CA ARG A 330 -4.65 -7.74 -22.86
C ARG A 330 -3.15 -7.66 -22.72
N ILE A 331 -2.49 -8.80 -22.86
CA ILE A 331 -1.04 -8.92 -23.00
C ILE A 331 -0.63 -8.44 -24.40
N ARG A 332 0.49 -7.72 -24.49
CA ARG A 332 1.13 -7.40 -25.77
C ARG A 332 2.52 -8.03 -25.81
N ILE A 333 2.75 -8.91 -26.79
CA ILE A 333 4.04 -9.54 -27.07
C ILE A 333 4.61 -8.90 -28.34
N ARG A 334 5.87 -8.47 -28.31
CA ARG A 334 6.53 -7.79 -29.44
C ARG A 334 7.85 -8.50 -29.75
N HIS A 335 8.23 -8.48 -31.02
CA HIS A 335 9.57 -8.89 -31.43
C HIS A 335 10.50 -7.66 -31.40
N ASP A 336 11.78 -7.88 -31.11
CA ASP A 336 12.78 -6.84 -31.29
C ASP A 336 13.14 -6.69 -32.77
N ALA A 337 13.69 -5.53 -33.15
CA ALA A 337 14.02 -5.22 -34.54
C ALA A 337 15.25 -6.00 -35.06
N LEU A 338 15.81 -6.93 -34.27
CA LEU A 338 17.10 -7.60 -34.55
C LEU A 338 16.95 -8.97 -35.24
N GLY A 339 15.74 -9.32 -35.70
CA GLY A 339 15.58 -9.99 -36.99
C GLY A 339 15.75 -11.52 -37.06
N SER A 340 15.56 -12.27 -35.99
CA SER A 340 15.59 -13.75 -36.06
C SER A 340 14.36 -14.48 -35.50
N HIS A 341 13.60 -13.85 -34.61
CA HIS A 341 12.46 -14.50 -33.95
C HIS A 341 11.21 -13.64 -34.07
N THR A 342 10.09 -14.30 -34.31
CA THR A 342 8.78 -13.67 -34.35
C THR A 342 8.17 -13.58 -32.95
N ALA A 343 7.25 -12.64 -32.74
CA ALA A 343 6.58 -12.46 -31.46
C ALA A 343 5.66 -13.65 -31.15
N GLY A 344 5.78 -14.26 -29.98
CA GLY A 344 4.89 -15.37 -29.59
C GLY A 344 5.25 -16.01 -28.25
N ILE A 345 4.67 -17.18 -28.00
CA ILE A 345 4.78 -17.97 -26.78
C ILE A 345 5.23 -19.38 -27.14
N TYR A 346 6.31 -19.84 -26.51
CA TYR A 346 6.75 -21.23 -26.58
C TYR A 346 6.02 -22.09 -25.52
N PHE A 347 5.65 -23.29 -25.90
CA PHE A 347 5.06 -24.32 -25.05
C PHE A 347 6.00 -25.52 -24.98
N ASN A 348 6.24 -26.00 -23.76
CA ASN A 348 7.10 -27.15 -23.54
C ASN A 348 6.31 -28.46 -23.56
N GLY A 349 6.95 -29.50 -24.09
CA GLY A 349 6.47 -30.87 -23.95
C GLY A 349 6.77 -31.45 -22.56
N ALA A 350 6.34 -32.68 -22.33
CA ALA A 350 6.60 -33.40 -21.07
C ALA A 350 8.10 -33.52 -20.73
N GLN A 351 8.98 -33.47 -21.74
CA GLN A 351 10.44 -33.52 -21.59
C GLN A 351 11.09 -32.15 -21.31
N LYS A 352 10.30 -31.10 -21.08
CA LYS A 352 10.76 -29.72 -20.84
C LYS A 352 11.47 -29.04 -22.03
N GLU A 353 11.47 -29.66 -23.20
CA GLU A 353 11.92 -29.06 -24.45
C GLU A 353 10.79 -28.23 -25.08
N ASN A 354 11.14 -27.17 -25.82
CA ASN A 354 10.19 -26.39 -26.62
C ASN A 354 9.55 -27.32 -27.66
N ALA A 355 8.27 -27.65 -27.48
CA ALA A 355 7.56 -28.59 -28.35
C ALA A 355 6.66 -27.86 -29.36
N ALA A 356 6.17 -26.67 -28.99
CA ALA A 356 5.30 -25.87 -29.84
C ALA A 356 5.54 -24.37 -29.63
N PHE A 357 5.20 -23.59 -30.63
CA PHE A 357 5.20 -22.14 -30.60
C PHE A 357 3.89 -21.61 -31.17
N VAL A 358 3.33 -20.59 -30.53
CA VAL A 358 2.19 -19.84 -31.06
C VAL A 358 2.59 -18.39 -31.17
N GLY A 359 2.52 -17.83 -32.37
CA GLY A 359 2.96 -16.48 -32.59
C GLY A 359 2.89 -16.06 -34.05
N MET A 360 3.54 -14.94 -34.33
CA MET A 360 3.63 -14.40 -35.67
C MET A 360 4.47 -15.35 -36.54
N LYS A 361 4.05 -15.61 -37.77
CA LYS A 361 4.84 -16.30 -38.80
C LYS A 361 5.52 -15.30 -39.72
N THR A 362 4.82 -14.23 -40.05
CA THR A 362 5.29 -13.04 -40.76
C THR A 362 4.68 -11.81 -40.10
N SER A 363 4.84 -10.61 -40.65
CA SER A 363 4.15 -9.42 -40.14
C SER A 363 2.61 -9.52 -40.20
N ASN A 364 2.08 -10.36 -41.09
CA ASN A 364 0.65 -10.44 -41.39
C ASN A 364 0.05 -11.83 -41.12
N ASP A 365 0.87 -12.80 -40.72
CA ASP A 365 0.44 -14.18 -40.45
C ASP A 365 0.63 -14.52 -38.98
N VAL A 366 -0.37 -15.17 -38.36
CA VAL A 366 -0.29 -15.75 -37.01
C VAL A 366 -0.59 -17.25 -37.09
N GLY A 367 0.16 -18.08 -36.36
CA GLY A 367 0.00 -19.53 -36.47
C GLY A 367 0.50 -20.38 -35.31
N LEU A 368 0.42 -21.69 -35.54
CA LEU A 368 0.87 -22.77 -34.67
C LEU A 368 2.07 -23.47 -35.33
N PHE A 369 3.20 -23.48 -34.64
CA PHE A 369 4.46 -24.09 -35.06
C PHE A 369 4.77 -25.29 -34.17
N ILE A 370 4.91 -26.48 -34.75
CA ILE A 370 5.11 -27.75 -34.02
C ILE A 370 6.04 -28.64 -34.82
N GLY A 371 7.09 -29.20 -34.18
CA GLY A 371 8.06 -30.07 -34.82
C GLY A 371 8.74 -29.38 -36.01
N ASP A 372 9.35 -28.23 -35.74
CA ASP A 372 10.10 -27.39 -36.67
C ASP A 372 9.35 -26.93 -37.93
N ASN A 373 8.02 -26.88 -37.88
CA ASN A 373 7.19 -26.49 -39.02
C ASN A 373 5.92 -25.75 -38.59
N TRP A 374 5.50 -24.78 -39.40
CA TRP A 374 4.18 -24.17 -39.31
C TRP A 374 3.12 -25.17 -39.78
N ARG A 375 2.23 -25.57 -38.86
CA ARG A 375 1.19 -26.57 -39.13
C ARG A 375 -0.13 -25.92 -39.55
N PHE A 376 -0.46 -24.80 -38.93
CA PHE A 376 -1.65 -24.02 -39.20
C PHE A 376 -1.36 -22.53 -39.01
N TRP A 377 -1.85 -21.67 -39.89
CA TRP A 377 -1.78 -20.21 -39.71
C TRP A 377 -2.94 -19.52 -40.42
N ILE A 378 -3.20 -18.28 -40.02
CA ILE A 378 -4.19 -17.39 -40.62
C ILE A 378 -3.46 -16.10 -41.03
N ASN A 379 -3.78 -15.58 -42.21
CA ASN A 379 -3.28 -14.28 -42.67
C ASN A 379 -4.25 -13.13 -42.33
N ASP A 380 -3.81 -11.89 -42.53
CA ASP A 380 -4.60 -10.67 -42.32
C ASP A 380 -5.87 -10.57 -43.19
N GLY A 381 -5.91 -11.25 -44.33
CA GLY A 381 -7.09 -11.41 -45.18
C GLY A 381 -8.12 -12.42 -44.66
N GLY A 382 -7.86 -13.10 -43.54
CA GLY A 382 -8.75 -14.09 -42.94
C GLY A 382 -8.68 -15.48 -43.55
N ASN A 383 -7.70 -15.76 -44.42
CA ASN A 383 -7.51 -17.09 -45.01
C ASN A 383 -6.72 -18.00 -44.04
N GLY A 384 -7.28 -19.18 -43.76
CA GLY A 384 -6.60 -20.23 -42.99
C GLY A 384 -5.86 -21.22 -43.87
N TYR A 385 -4.64 -21.58 -43.48
CA TYR A 385 -3.79 -22.57 -44.15
C TYR A 385 -3.52 -23.73 -43.20
N LEU A 386 -3.72 -24.96 -43.66
CA LEU A 386 -3.44 -26.19 -42.92
C LEU A 386 -2.49 -27.07 -43.73
N ASN A 387 -1.28 -27.30 -43.22
CA ASN A 387 -0.27 -28.15 -43.88
C ASN A 387 -0.50 -29.66 -43.64
N GLY A 388 -1.76 -30.05 -43.48
CA GLY A 388 -2.20 -31.42 -43.22
C GLY A 388 -3.64 -31.62 -43.67
N ALA A 389 -4.26 -32.73 -43.26
CA ALA A 389 -5.65 -33.00 -43.57
C ALA A 389 -6.59 -32.48 -42.46
N LEU A 390 -7.72 -31.89 -42.85
CA LEU A 390 -8.84 -31.65 -41.94
C LEU A 390 -9.60 -32.97 -41.76
N ILE A 391 -9.35 -33.67 -40.66
CA ILE A 391 -10.03 -34.92 -40.34
C ILE A 391 -11.34 -34.60 -39.61
N GLN A 392 -12.46 -35.02 -40.18
CA GLN A 392 -13.80 -34.78 -39.62
C GLN A 392 -14.39 -36.08 -39.06
N THR A 393 -14.68 -36.12 -37.75
CA THR A 393 -15.23 -37.29 -37.07
C THR A 393 -16.64 -37.62 -37.58
N SER A 394 -16.88 -38.86 -37.98
CA SER A 394 -18.14 -39.29 -38.62
C SER A 394 -18.67 -40.62 -38.08
N ASP A 395 -18.29 -40.98 -36.84
CA ASP A 395 -18.65 -42.25 -36.19
C ASP A 395 -20.17 -42.38 -35.98
N ARG A 396 -20.73 -43.55 -36.29
CA ARG A 396 -22.17 -43.83 -36.15
C ARG A 396 -22.66 -43.66 -34.71
N ARG A 397 -21.83 -43.94 -33.71
CA ARG A 397 -22.19 -43.82 -32.28
C ARG A 397 -22.44 -42.39 -31.84
N LEU A 398 -21.92 -41.41 -32.59
CA LEU A 398 -22.10 -39.97 -32.33
C LEU A 398 -23.28 -39.39 -33.09
N LYS A 399 -24.07 -40.21 -33.79
CA LYS A 399 -25.18 -39.81 -34.66
C LYS A 399 -26.48 -40.49 -34.24
N ARG A 400 -27.59 -39.78 -34.41
CA ARG A 400 -28.95 -40.27 -34.19
C ARG A 400 -29.83 -39.90 -35.37
N ASP A 401 -31.00 -40.52 -35.46
CA ASP A 401 -32.04 -40.16 -36.45
C ASP A 401 -31.51 -40.18 -37.91
N ILE A 402 -30.71 -41.19 -38.24
CA ILE A 402 -30.03 -41.32 -39.54
C ILE A 402 -31.03 -41.79 -40.60
N SER A 403 -31.30 -40.97 -41.61
CA SER A 403 -32.14 -41.30 -42.76
C SER A 403 -31.42 -41.06 -44.10
N PRO A 404 -31.76 -41.81 -45.17
CA PRO A 404 -31.22 -41.56 -46.51
C PRO A 404 -31.66 -40.20 -47.06
N LEU A 405 -30.77 -39.56 -47.84
CA LEU A 405 -31.10 -38.33 -48.55
C LEU A 405 -31.97 -38.64 -49.77
N SER A 406 -32.97 -37.81 -50.02
CA SER A 406 -33.88 -37.94 -51.17
C SER A 406 -33.91 -36.65 -52.00
N ASN A 407 -34.29 -36.77 -53.27
CA ASN A 407 -34.43 -35.65 -54.22
C ASN A 407 -33.16 -34.79 -54.42
N SER A 408 -31.97 -35.32 -54.10
CA SER A 408 -30.70 -34.59 -54.21
C SER A 408 -30.43 -34.09 -55.63
N LEU A 409 -30.71 -34.90 -56.67
CA LEU A 409 -30.47 -34.51 -58.07
C LEU A 409 -31.32 -33.32 -58.48
N SER A 410 -32.61 -33.37 -58.17
CA SER A 410 -33.54 -32.28 -58.47
C SER A 410 -33.11 -31.00 -57.74
N LYS A 411 -32.84 -31.08 -56.43
CA LYS A 411 -32.42 -29.92 -55.65
C LYS A 411 -31.10 -29.31 -56.14
N LEU A 412 -30.09 -30.14 -56.42
CA LEU A 412 -28.78 -29.68 -56.91
C LEU A 412 -28.87 -29.06 -58.31
N SER A 413 -29.77 -29.55 -59.16
CA SER A 413 -29.96 -29.00 -60.53
C SER A 413 -30.47 -27.55 -60.56
N HIS A 414 -31.00 -27.04 -59.44
CA HIS A 414 -31.41 -25.65 -59.31
C HIS A 414 -30.28 -24.72 -58.85
N LEU A 415 -29.17 -25.26 -58.36
CA LEU A 415 -28.04 -24.45 -57.91
C LEU A 415 -27.18 -24.02 -59.10
N VAL A 416 -26.69 -22.78 -59.06
CA VAL A 416 -25.80 -22.22 -60.08
C VAL A 416 -24.44 -21.94 -59.47
N GLY A 417 -23.39 -22.50 -60.09
CA GLY A 417 -22.01 -22.14 -59.77
C GLY A 417 -21.71 -20.73 -60.29
N GLN A 418 -21.27 -19.84 -59.41
CA GLN A 418 -21.07 -18.43 -59.71
C GLN A 418 -19.60 -18.04 -59.53
N HIS A 419 -19.15 -17.12 -60.36
CA HIS A 419 -17.95 -16.33 -60.11
C HIS A 419 -18.32 -15.00 -59.48
N TYR A 420 -17.55 -14.56 -58.49
CA TYR A 420 -17.82 -13.29 -57.82
C TYR A 420 -16.53 -12.64 -57.29
N PHE A 421 -16.63 -11.34 -57.01
CA PHE A 421 -15.63 -10.58 -56.27
C PHE A 421 -16.23 -10.14 -54.94
N TRP A 422 -15.42 -10.09 -53.89
CA TRP A 422 -15.87 -9.54 -52.61
C TRP A 422 -16.08 -8.02 -52.74
N LYS A 423 -17.22 -7.52 -52.28
CA LYS A 423 -17.49 -6.07 -52.19
C LYS A 423 -16.63 -5.39 -51.12
N ASP A 424 -16.27 -6.14 -50.08
CA ASP A 424 -15.44 -5.67 -48.97
C ASP A 424 -13.97 -5.65 -49.40
N SER A 425 -13.35 -4.46 -49.38
CA SER A 425 -11.96 -4.25 -49.78
C SER A 425 -10.94 -4.90 -48.85
N THR A 426 -11.35 -5.27 -47.63
CA THR A 426 -10.48 -5.97 -46.66
C THR A 426 -10.33 -7.46 -46.96
N LYS A 427 -11.19 -8.01 -47.84
CA LYS A 427 -11.11 -9.40 -48.30
C LYS A 427 -10.30 -9.51 -49.59
N SER A 428 -10.00 -10.76 -49.98
CA SER A 428 -9.35 -11.03 -51.27
C SER A 428 -10.12 -10.40 -52.43
N GLN A 429 -9.44 -9.56 -53.20
CA GLN A 429 -9.99 -8.94 -54.42
C GLN A 429 -9.79 -9.80 -55.67
N GLN A 430 -9.27 -11.02 -55.52
CA GLN A 430 -9.14 -11.97 -56.63
C GLN A 430 -10.51 -12.58 -56.97
N LEU A 431 -10.66 -13.06 -58.21
CA LEU A 431 -11.85 -13.77 -58.65
C LEU A 431 -12.10 -15.00 -57.78
N GLN A 432 -13.29 -15.09 -57.19
CA GLN A 432 -13.74 -16.24 -56.40
C GLN A 432 -14.72 -17.08 -57.22
N THR A 433 -14.84 -18.35 -56.83
CA THR A 433 -15.81 -19.29 -57.40
C THR A 433 -16.55 -19.97 -56.27
N GLY A 434 -17.88 -20.06 -56.37
CA GLY A 434 -18.69 -20.71 -55.35
C GLY A 434 -20.17 -20.60 -55.62
N LEU A 435 -20.95 -20.57 -54.53
CA LEU A 435 -22.41 -20.49 -54.54
C LEU A 435 -22.87 -19.27 -53.77
N ILE A 436 -24.08 -18.79 -54.07
CA ILE A 436 -24.77 -17.76 -53.30
C ILE A 436 -25.59 -18.44 -52.20
N ALA A 437 -25.32 -18.09 -50.94
CA ALA A 437 -25.92 -18.76 -49.79
C ALA A 437 -27.45 -18.68 -49.77
N GLN A 438 -28.02 -17.56 -50.22
CA GLN A 438 -29.46 -17.35 -50.33
C GLN A 438 -30.12 -18.31 -51.33
N GLU A 439 -29.44 -18.65 -52.42
CA GLU A 439 -29.93 -19.61 -53.41
C GLU A 439 -29.84 -21.04 -52.86
N VAL A 440 -28.75 -21.35 -52.16
CA VAL A 440 -28.58 -22.66 -51.50
C VAL A 440 -29.65 -22.89 -50.43
N GLU A 441 -29.96 -21.88 -49.62
CA GLU A 441 -30.92 -21.95 -48.52
C GLU A 441 -32.34 -22.37 -48.97
N GLN A 442 -32.75 -21.98 -50.18
CA GLN A 442 -34.08 -22.35 -50.71
C GLN A 442 -34.26 -23.86 -50.88
N TYR A 443 -33.16 -24.60 -51.13
CA TYR A 443 -33.19 -26.03 -51.42
C TYR A 443 -32.53 -26.90 -50.34
N PHE A 444 -31.52 -26.34 -49.66
CA PHE A 444 -30.72 -26.96 -48.60
C PHE A 444 -30.58 -26.01 -47.40
N PRO A 445 -31.69 -25.65 -46.72
CA PRO A 445 -31.65 -24.75 -45.57
C PRO A 445 -30.75 -25.28 -44.44
N GLU A 446 -30.62 -26.60 -44.30
CA GLU A 446 -29.74 -27.27 -43.33
C GLU A 446 -28.25 -27.07 -43.59
N LEU A 447 -27.87 -26.63 -44.79
CA LEU A 447 -26.49 -26.36 -45.19
C LEU A 447 -26.14 -24.86 -45.14
N VAL A 448 -27.07 -24.00 -44.71
CA VAL A 448 -26.87 -22.56 -44.61
C VAL A 448 -27.03 -22.10 -43.18
N THR A 449 -26.03 -21.38 -42.67
CA THR A 449 -26.08 -20.74 -41.36
C THR A 449 -26.13 -19.23 -41.53
N THR A 450 -26.88 -18.54 -40.65
CA THR A 450 -26.97 -17.08 -40.63
C THR A 450 -26.34 -16.57 -39.34
N ASP A 451 -25.45 -15.58 -39.42
CA ASP A 451 -24.83 -14.95 -38.26
C ASP A 451 -25.75 -13.88 -37.60
N GLU A 452 -25.31 -13.32 -36.47
CA GLU A 452 -26.05 -12.30 -35.72
C GLU A 452 -26.34 -11.01 -36.52
N LYS A 453 -25.58 -10.77 -37.60
CA LYS A 453 -25.73 -9.60 -38.47
C LYS A 453 -26.57 -9.91 -39.72
N GLY A 454 -27.03 -11.15 -39.88
CA GLY A 454 -27.81 -11.58 -41.03
C GLY A 454 -26.98 -12.08 -42.23
N PHE A 455 -25.65 -12.18 -42.11
CA PHE A 455 -24.81 -12.75 -43.18
C PHE A 455 -24.92 -14.28 -43.19
N LYS A 456 -25.02 -14.84 -44.40
CA LYS A 456 -25.21 -16.28 -44.61
C LYS A 456 -23.92 -16.96 -45.07
N ALA A 457 -23.66 -18.16 -44.59
CA ALA A 457 -22.52 -19.00 -44.96
C ALA A 457 -22.99 -20.41 -45.36
N VAL A 458 -22.28 -21.02 -46.32
CA VAL A 458 -22.62 -22.34 -46.88
C VAL A 458 -21.68 -23.42 -46.34
N ASN A 459 -22.24 -24.53 -45.87
CA ASN A 459 -21.52 -25.77 -45.60
C ASN A 459 -21.28 -26.55 -46.89
N TYR A 460 -20.22 -26.18 -47.63
CA TYR A 460 -19.86 -26.83 -48.89
C TYR A 460 -19.58 -28.34 -48.74
N ILE A 461 -19.04 -28.76 -47.60
CA ILE A 461 -18.75 -30.19 -47.34
C ILE A 461 -20.06 -30.99 -47.25
N GLY A 462 -21.11 -30.40 -46.70
CA GLY A 462 -22.44 -31.01 -46.61
C GLY A 462 -23.12 -31.23 -47.97
N LEU A 463 -22.66 -30.58 -49.04
CA LEU A 463 -23.14 -30.85 -50.40
C LEU A 463 -22.59 -32.18 -50.95
N ILE A 464 -21.48 -32.70 -50.42
CA ILE A 464 -20.84 -33.93 -50.93
C ILE A 464 -21.78 -35.14 -50.84
N PRO A 465 -22.46 -35.42 -49.70
CA PRO A 465 -23.50 -36.46 -49.64
C PRO A 465 -24.60 -36.30 -50.68
N HIS A 466 -25.07 -35.07 -50.94
CA HIS A 466 -26.07 -34.82 -51.98
C HIS A 466 -25.53 -35.10 -53.37
N LEU A 467 -24.28 -34.71 -53.65
CA LEU A 467 -23.61 -35.04 -54.92
C LEU A 467 -23.51 -36.56 -55.12
N ILE A 468 -23.18 -37.32 -54.07
CA ILE A 468 -23.14 -38.79 -54.11
C ILE A 468 -24.51 -39.37 -54.50
N GLU A 469 -25.59 -38.94 -53.82
CA GLU A 469 -26.93 -39.45 -54.12
C GLU A 469 -27.45 -38.97 -55.49
N SER A 470 -27.03 -37.79 -55.94
CA SER A 470 -27.33 -37.30 -57.29
C SER A 470 -26.67 -38.14 -58.38
N VAL A 471 -25.41 -38.54 -58.20
CA VAL A 471 -24.70 -39.43 -59.14
C VAL A 471 -25.38 -40.80 -59.20
N LYS A 472 -25.79 -41.36 -58.05
CA LYS A 472 -26.59 -42.60 -58.02
C LYS A 472 -27.92 -42.45 -58.75
N SER A 473 -28.63 -41.34 -58.54
CA SER A 473 -29.90 -41.05 -59.22
C SER A 473 -29.70 -40.94 -60.74
N LEU A 474 -28.64 -40.25 -61.18
CA LEU A 474 -28.31 -40.08 -62.60
C LEU A 474 -27.96 -41.43 -63.25
N LYS A 475 -27.23 -42.30 -62.54
CA LYS A 475 -26.92 -43.66 -63.01
C LYS A 475 -28.21 -44.46 -63.24
N ALA A 476 -29.13 -44.44 -62.28
CA ALA A 476 -30.41 -45.14 -62.39
C ALA A 476 -31.26 -44.65 -63.58
N GLN A 477 -31.30 -43.33 -63.81
CA GLN A 477 -31.97 -42.77 -65.00
C GLN A 477 -31.32 -43.22 -66.30
N THR A 478 -29.98 -43.30 -66.33
CA THR A 478 -29.23 -43.75 -67.52
C THR A 478 -29.51 -45.22 -67.83
N GLU A 479 -29.54 -46.08 -66.80
CA GLU A 479 -29.90 -47.50 -66.94
C GLU A 479 -31.35 -47.65 -67.44
N LEU A 480 -32.28 -46.88 -66.88
CA LEU A 480 -33.68 -46.87 -67.31
C LEU A 480 -33.81 -46.44 -68.78
N ILE A 481 -33.13 -45.37 -69.20
CA ILE A 481 -33.10 -44.93 -70.60
C ILE A 481 -32.53 -46.03 -71.50
N GLY A 482 -31.51 -46.76 -71.03
CA GLY A 482 -30.94 -47.91 -71.74
C GLY A 482 -31.98 -49.01 -71.98
N THR A 483 -32.72 -49.40 -70.94
CA THR A 483 -33.80 -50.39 -71.03
C THR A 483 -34.90 -49.95 -71.98
N ILE A 484 -35.38 -48.71 -71.84
CA ILE A 484 -36.42 -48.15 -72.73
C ILE A 484 -35.93 -48.15 -74.19
N ARG A 485 -34.67 -47.79 -74.45
CA ARG A 485 -34.11 -47.85 -75.82
C ARG A 485 -34.07 -49.27 -76.36
N ALA A 486 -33.73 -50.26 -75.55
CA ALA A 486 -33.73 -51.67 -75.95
C ALA A 486 -35.16 -52.16 -76.27
N GLU A 487 -36.14 -51.83 -75.43
CA GLU A 487 -37.55 -52.15 -75.67
C GLU A 487 -38.08 -51.47 -76.94
N MET A 488 -37.76 -50.19 -77.15
CA MET A 488 -38.12 -49.46 -78.37
C MET A 488 -37.49 -50.08 -79.62
N GLN A 489 -36.27 -50.61 -79.54
CA GLN A 489 -35.63 -51.32 -80.66
C GLN A 489 -36.31 -52.65 -80.94
N ALA A 490 -36.64 -53.43 -79.91
CA ALA A 490 -37.37 -54.68 -80.04
C ALA A 490 -38.76 -54.46 -80.68
N LEU A 491 -39.50 -53.48 -80.20
CA LEU A 491 -40.84 -53.14 -80.73
C LEU A 491 -40.76 -52.65 -82.19
N LYS A 492 -39.73 -51.88 -82.55
CA LYS A 492 -39.49 -51.47 -83.95
C LYS A 492 -39.18 -52.66 -84.85
N ALA A 493 -38.38 -53.62 -84.39
CA ALA A 493 -38.07 -54.83 -85.14
C ALA A 493 -39.35 -55.67 -85.37
N GLU A 494 -40.17 -55.82 -84.35
CA GLU A 494 -41.46 -56.52 -84.43
C GLU A 494 -42.42 -55.84 -85.43
N LEU A 495 -42.54 -54.51 -85.35
CA LEU A 495 -43.35 -53.73 -86.31
C LEU A 495 -42.83 -53.86 -87.75
N SER A 496 -41.50 -53.90 -87.94
CA SER A 496 -40.90 -54.14 -89.25
C SER A 496 -41.29 -55.50 -89.79
N ASN A 497 -41.19 -56.56 -88.97
CA ASN A 497 -41.57 -57.91 -89.35
C ASN A 497 -43.06 -58.01 -89.72
N ILE A 498 -43.95 -57.35 -88.96
CA ILE A 498 -45.38 -57.28 -89.27
C ILE A 498 -45.64 -56.55 -90.59
N LYS A 499 -44.95 -55.43 -90.85
CA LYS A 499 -45.08 -54.71 -92.13
C LYS A 499 -44.62 -55.56 -93.31
N THR A 500 -43.51 -56.29 -93.17
CA THR A 500 -43.03 -57.22 -94.20
C THR A 500 -44.02 -58.36 -94.44
N ALA A 501 -44.63 -58.91 -93.38
CA ALA A 501 -45.67 -59.93 -93.49
C ALA A 501 -46.94 -59.41 -94.17
N ALA A 502 -47.39 -58.19 -93.84
CA ALA A 502 -48.55 -57.55 -94.46
C ALA A 502 -48.33 -57.23 -95.94
N SER A 503 -47.14 -56.76 -96.34
CA SER A 503 -46.81 -56.51 -97.75
C SER A 503 -46.77 -57.79 -98.59
N ASN A 504 -46.42 -58.93 -97.99
CA ASN A 504 -46.43 -60.22 -98.67
C ASN A 504 -47.85 -60.76 -98.87
N HIS A 505 -48.80 -60.42 -97.99
CA HIS A 505 -50.20 -60.84 -98.09
C HIS A 505 -51.02 -60.03 -99.12
N SER A 506 -50.66 -58.76 -99.37
CA SER A 506 -51.29 -57.92 -100.41
C SER A 506 -50.90 -58.27 -101.86
N ASN A 507 -50.01 -59.24 -102.08
CA ASN A 507 -49.54 -59.68 -103.40
C ASN A 507 -50.09 -61.05 -103.85
N GLU A 508 -51.05 -61.65 -103.12
CA GLU A 508 -51.76 -62.84 -103.61
C GLU A 508 -52.96 -62.44 -104.48
N PRO A 509 -53.05 -62.90 -105.75
CA PRO A 509 -54.15 -62.54 -106.64
C PRO A 509 -55.45 -63.22 -106.24
N SER A 510 -56.53 -62.44 -106.19
CA SER A 510 -57.91 -62.90 -105.97
C SER A 510 -58.29 -63.96 -107.01
N LYS A 511 -58.60 -65.17 -106.54
CA LYS A 511 -59.25 -66.21 -107.34
C LYS A 511 -60.77 -66.09 -107.26
#